data_AF-A0A936QRW9-F1
#
_entry.id   AF-A0A936QRW9-F1
#
_cell.length_a   1.000
_cell.length_b   1.000
_cell.length_c   1.000
_cell.angle_alpha   90.00
_cell.angle_beta   90.00
_cell.angle_gamma   90.00
#
_symmetry.space_group_name_H-M   'P 1'
#
loop_
_entity.id
_entity.type
_entity.pdbx_description
1 polymer ?
#
loop_
_entity_poly.entity_id
_entity_poly.type
_entity_poly.pdbx_seq_one_letter_code
_entity_poly.pdbx_strand_id
1 'polypeptide(L)'
;MSPTLITIGLALMTGLCVIAYQTPQIFKKLFNPLFVLCLLVQVGLGAWGVGYKYALSSVSSLLPAEAIKTLEQGGLPESSFFVAIGLFVFIFFLDWLAGEVIKHRENEKPKQ
;
A
#
# COMPACT_ATOMS: atom_id res chain seq x y z
N MET A 1 -5.43 15.08 -4.66
CA MET A 1 -5.59 14.22 -3.46
C MET A 1 -6.07 15.10 -2.33
N SER A 2 -7.15 14.76 -1.62
CA SER A 2 -7.64 15.60 -0.50
C SER A 2 -6.58 15.64 0.61
N PRO A 3 -6.26 16.81 1.19
CA PRO A 3 -5.27 16.92 2.27
C PRO A 3 -5.59 15.99 3.45
N THR A 4 -6.88 15.75 3.72
CA THR A 4 -7.35 14.82 4.76
C THR A 4 -6.87 13.39 4.53
N LEU A 5 -6.84 12.90 3.28
CA LEU A 5 -6.38 11.55 2.96
C LEU A 5 -4.88 11.39 3.19
N ILE A 6 -4.10 12.44 2.91
CA ILE A 6 -2.66 12.45 3.16
C ILE A 6 -2.39 12.41 4.66
N THR A 7 -3.11 13.22 5.46
CA THR A 7 -3.00 13.22 6.92
C THR A 7 -3.34 11.86 7.52
N ILE A 8 -4.45 11.24 7.08
CA ILE A 8 -4.86 9.90 7.54
C ILE A 8 -3.79 8.87 7.18
N GLY A 9 -3.27 8.90 5.95
CA GLY A 9 -2.20 8.01 5.51
C GLY A 9 -0.93 8.14 6.36
N LEU A 10 -0.49 9.36 6.64
CA LEU A 10 0.67 9.63 7.50
C LEU A 10 0.44 9.17 8.94
N ALA A 11 -0.75 9.40 9.50
CA ALA A 11 -1.10 8.96 10.84
C ALA A 11 -1.08 7.43 10.96
N LEU A 12 -1.61 6.72 9.96
CA LEU A 12 -1.58 5.25 9.89
C LEU A 12 -0.15 4.72 9.78
N MET A 13 0.66 5.30 8.89
CA MET A 13 2.08 4.94 8.73
C MET A 13 2.85 5.09 10.05
N THR A 14 2.66 6.23 10.72
CA THR A 14 3.32 6.52 12.00
C THR A 14 2.84 5.57 13.09
N GLY A 15 1.53 5.30 13.17
CA GLY A 15 0.96 4.35 14.11
C GLY A 15 1.50 2.93 13.92
N LEU A 16 1.63 2.47 12.67
CA LEU A 16 2.21 1.16 12.36
C LEU A 16 3.69 1.08 12.76
N CYS A 17 4.48 2.14 12.54
CA CYS A 17 5.86 2.21 13.04
C CYS A 17 5.93 2.06 14.56
N VAL A 18 5.07 2.79 15.28
CA VAL A 18 5.03 2.75 16.76
C VAL A 18 4.66 1.35 17.24
N ILE A 19 3.67 0.69 16.62
CA ILE A 19 3.26 -0.68 16.98
C ILE A 19 4.40 -1.67 16.68
N ALA A 20 5.03 -1.59 15.51
CA ALA A 20 6.16 -2.45 15.14
C ALA A 20 7.33 -2.32 16.12
N TYR A 21 7.58 -1.13 16.66
CA TYR A 21 8.66 -0.88 17.61
C TYR A 21 8.29 -1.20 19.06
N GLN A 22 7.14 -0.73 19.56
CA GLN A 22 6.77 -0.88 20.97
C GLN A 22 6.23 -2.27 21.28
N THR A 23 5.37 -2.81 20.41
CA THR A 23 4.65 -4.08 20.60
C THR A 23 4.86 -5.01 19.40
N PRO A 24 6.11 -5.41 19.10
CA PRO A 24 6.45 -6.14 17.87
C PRO A 24 5.73 -7.49 17.73
N GLN A 25 5.39 -8.16 18.83
CA GLN A 25 4.61 -9.41 18.78
C GLN A 25 3.17 -9.20 18.28
N ILE A 26 2.57 -8.04 18.61
CA ILE A 26 1.24 -7.67 18.11
C ILE A 26 1.36 -7.33 16.62
N PHE A 27 2.39 -6.58 16.24
CA PHE A 27 2.65 -6.29 14.82
C PHE A 27 2.78 -7.56 13.99
N LYS A 28 3.58 -8.55 14.44
CA LYS A 28 3.74 -9.84 13.73
C LYS A 28 2.43 -10.59 13.53
N LYS A 29 1.47 -10.48 14.46
CA LYS A 29 0.12 -11.04 14.30
C LYS A 29 -0.72 -10.24 13.29
N LEU A 30 -0.56 -8.92 13.25
CA LEU A 30 -1.22 -8.04 12.27
C LEU A 30 -0.57 -8.05 10.88
N PHE A 31 0.67 -8.52 10.75
CA PHE A 31 1.40 -8.49 9.49
C PHE A 31 0.66 -9.25 8.40
N ASN A 32 0.23 -10.49 8.69
CA ASN A 32 -0.44 -11.32 7.69
C ASN A 32 -1.75 -10.69 7.15
N PRO A 33 -2.70 -10.22 7.99
CA PRO A 33 -3.89 -9.54 7.47
C PRO A 33 -3.56 -8.23 6.74
N LEU A 34 -2.57 -7.46 7.19
CA LEU A 34 -2.13 -6.24 6.49
C LEU A 34 -1.53 -6.56 5.12
N PHE A 35 -0.72 -7.62 5.04
CA PHE A 35 -0.09 -8.09 3.81
C PHE A 35 -1.16 -8.53 2.79
N VAL A 36 -2.13 -9.34 3.21
CA VAL A 36 -3.24 -9.78 2.36
C VAL A 36 -4.03 -8.58 1.84
N LEU A 37 -4.34 -7.61 2.72
CA LEU A 37 -5.07 -6.41 2.32
C LEU A 37 -4.29 -5.59 1.29
N CYS A 38 -2.99 -5.39 1.49
CA CYS A 38 -2.14 -4.69 0.52
C CYS A 38 -2.04 -5.44 -0.81
N LEU A 39 -1.96 -6.76 -0.78
CA LEU A 39 -1.92 -7.58 -1.99
C LEU A 39 -3.23 -7.49 -2.77
N LEU A 40 -4.38 -7.54 -2.09
CA LEU A 40 -5.69 -7.34 -2.71
C LEU A 40 -5.83 -5.96 -3.34
N VAL A 41 -5.37 -4.91 -2.65
CA VAL A 41 -5.35 -3.55 -3.21
C VAL A 41 -4.47 -3.48 -4.46
N GLN A 42 -3.28 -4.10 -4.43
CA GLN A 42 -2.39 -4.13 -5.59
C GLN A 42 -2.99 -4.86 -6.78
N VAL A 43 -3.56 -6.05 -6.55
CA VAL A 43 -4.24 -6.81 -7.61
C VAL A 43 -5.44 -6.03 -8.16
N GLY A 44 -6.23 -5.40 -7.29
CA GLY A 44 -7.37 -4.58 -7.69
C GLY A 44 -6.97 -3.36 -8.52
N LEU A 45 -5.93 -2.64 -8.11
CA LEU A 45 -5.38 -1.50 -8.87
C LEU A 45 -4.79 -1.95 -10.21
N GLY A 46 -4.08 -3.07 -10.23
CA GLY A 46 -3.53 -3.64 -11.46
C GLY A 46 -4.64 -4.07 -12.44
N ALA A 47 -5.64 -4.81 -11.95
CA ALA A 47 -6.78 -5.23 -12.73
C ALA A 47 -7.58 -4.03 -13.26
N TRP A 48 -7.78 -3.00 -12.44
CA TRP A 48 -8.41 -1.76 -12.87
C TRP A 48 -7.59 -1.07 -13.96
N GLY A 49 -6.28 -0.91 -13.77
CA GLY A 49 -5.40 -0.25 -14.75
C GLY A 49 -5.41 -0.96 -16.11
N VAL A 50 -5.36 -2.29 -16.11
CA VAL A 50 -5.43 -3.10 -17.34
C VAL A 50 -6.83 -3.03 -17.96
N GLY A 51 -7.88 -3.26 -17.16
CA GLY A 51 -9.26 -3.23 -17.63
C GLY A 51 -9.66 -1.87 -18.20
N TYR A 52 -9.23 -0.78 -17.57
CA TYR A 52 -9.45 0.58 -18.03
C TYR A 52 -8.80 0.83 -19.40
N LYS A 53 -7.54 0.41 -19.56
CA LYS A 53 -6.82 0.54 -20.84
C LYS A 53 -7.49 -0.26 -21.96
N TYR A 54 -7.94 -1.49 -21.67
CA TYR A 54 -8.68 -2.32 -22.64
C TYR A 54 -10.05 -1.74 -23.00
N ALA A 55 -10.78 -1.23 -22.02
CA ALA A 55 -12.05 -0.58 -22.25
C ALA A 55 -11.86 0.67 -23.14
N LEU A 56 -10.88 1.51 -22.80
CA LEU A 56 -10.58 2.74 -23.52
C LEU A 56 -10.12 2.46 -24.96
N SER A 57 -9.29 1.43 -25.19
CA SER A 57 -8.88 1.04 -26.54
C SER A 57 -10.06 0.55 -27.38
N SER A 58 -11.01 -0.18 -26.77
CA SER A 58 -12.18 -0.74 -27.45
C SER A 58 -13.18 0.34 -27.89
N VAL A 59 -13.31 1.43 -27.10
CA VAL A 59 -14.21 2.55 -27.43
C VAL A 59 -13.52 3.70 -28.15
N SER A 60 -12.19 3.66 -28.29
CA SER A 60 -11.40 4.74 -28.90
C SER A 60 -11.75 5.03 -30.37
N SER A 61 -12.26 4.04 -31.10
CA SER A 61 -12.72 4.21 -32.48
C SER A 61 -14.15 4.77 -32.58
N LEU A 62 -14.90 4.77 -31.48
CA LEU A 62 -16.30 5.17 -31.40
C LEU A 62 -16.50 6.56 -30.78
N LEU A 63 -15.49 7.09 -30.11
CA LEU A 63 -15.55 8.36 -29.38
C LEU A 63 -14.70 9.44 -30.05
N PRO A 64 -15.12 10.72 -29.98
CA PRO A 64 -14.30 11.84 -30.40
C PRO A 64 -12.98 11.89 -29.61
N ALA A 65 -11.89 12.30 -30.25
CA ALA A 65 -10.56 12.37 -29.64
C ALA A 65 -10.51 13.21 -28.34
N GLU A 66 -11.36 14.23 -28.23
CA GLU A 66 -11.48 15.05 -27.03
C GLU A 66 -12.07 14.28 -25.84
N ALA A 67 -13.09 13.45 -26.08
CA ALA A 67 -13.69 12.60 -25.05
C ALA A 67 -12.70 11.53 -24.56
N ILE A 68 -11.86 11.00 -25.45
CA ILE A 68 -10.80 10.03 -25.09
C ILE A 68 -9.78 10.68 -24.16
N LYS A 69 -9.32 11.91 -24.45
CA LYS A 69 -8.38 12.63 -23.57
C LYS A 69 -8.98 12.90 -22.18
N THR A 70 -10.25 13.25 -22.09
CA THR A 70 -10.93 13.43 -20.80
C THR A 70 -11.03 12.11 -20.03
N LEU A 71 -11.30 11.00 -20.73
CA LEU A 71 -11.32 9.68 -20.12
C LEU A 71 -9.91 9.25 -19.67
N GLU A 72 -8.85 9.49 -20.44
CA GLU A 72 -7.49 9.19 -20.00
C GLU A 72 -7.12 9.91 -18.70
N GLN A 73 -7.59 11.15 -18.53
CA GLN A 73 -7.41 11.92 -17.29
C GLN A 73 -8.29 11.43 -16.12
N GLY A 74 -9.40 10.76 -16.40
CA GLY A 74 -10.28 10.13 -15.41
C GLY A 74 -9.80 8.77 -14.92
N GLY A 75 -8.75 8.22 -15.55
CA GLY A 75 -8.10 7.00 -15.11
C GLY A 75 -7.45 7.14 -13.73
N LEU A 76 -7.13 5.99 -13.13
CA LEU A 76 -6.36 5.96 -11.88
C LEU A 76 -4.96 6.54 -12.14
N PRO A 77 -4.48 7.53 -11.36
CA PRO A 77 -3.17 8.11 -11.56
C PRO A 77 -2.07 7.03 -11.49
N GLU A 78 -1.07 7.09 -12.37
CA GLU A 78 0.06 6.16 -12.31
C GLU A 78 0.78 6.23 -10.95
N SER A 79 0.78 7.41 -10.32
CA SER A 79 1.30 7.60 -8.96
C SER A 79 0.61 6.73 -7.91
N SER A 80 -0.65 6.35 -8.09
CA SER A 80 -1.35 5.43 -7.17
C SER A 80 -0.74 4.02 -7.18
N PHE A 81 -0.22 3.56 -8.32
CA PHE A 81 0.49 2.29 -8.41
C PHE A 81 1.83 2.34 -7.66
N PHE A 82 2.61 3.41 -7.84
CA PHE A 82 3.87 3.61 -7.12
C PHE A 82 3.65 3.75 -5.60
N VAL A 83 2.61 4.46 -5.18
CA VAL A 83 2.23 4.57 -3.75
C VAL A 83 1.89 3.19 -3.18
N ALA A 84 1.15 2.36 -3.92
CA ALA A 84 0.81 1.01 -3.47
C ALA A 84 2.06 0.11 -3.35
N ILE A 85 3.03 0.22 -4.28
CA ILE A 85 4.32 -0.47 -4.16
C ILE A 85 5.09 0.03 -2.93
N GLY A 86 5.13 1.34 -2.72
CA GLY A 86 5.77 1.95 -1.55
C GLY A 86 5.19 1.43 -0.23
N LEU A 87 3.87 1.32 -0.12
CA LEU A 87 3.19 0.73 1.04
C LEU A 87 3.57 -0.74 1.25
N PHE A 88 3.70 -1.50 0.17
CA PHE A 88 4.11 -2.89 0.23
C PHE A 88 5.53 -3.02 0.80
N VAL A 89 6.49 -2.27 0.25
CA VAL A 89 7.88 -2.23 0.74
C VAL A 89 7.93 -1.76 2.20
N PHE A 90 7.14 -0.76 2.56
CA PHE A 90 7.06 -0.24 3.92
C PHE A 90 6.59 -1.30 4.93
N ILE A 91 5.59 -2.11 4.60
CA ILE A 91 5.10 -3.18 5.47
C ILE A 91 6.17 -4.26 5.67
N PHE A 92 6.94 -4.62 4.64
CA PHE A 92 8.08 -5.53 4.79
C PHE A 92 9.18 -4.96 5.68
N PHE A 93 9.47 -3.66 5.53
CA PHE A 93 10.41 -2.98 6.40
C PHE A 93 9.97 -3.04 7.87
N LEU A 94 8.68 -2.83 8.15
CA LEU A 94 8.15 -2.93 9.52
C LEU A 94 8.20 -4.36 10.07
N ASP A 95 8.01 -5.38 9.23
CA ASP A 95 8.17 -6.78 9.63
C ASP A 95 9.60 -7.13 10.03
N TRP A 96 10.56 -6.64 9.24
CA TRP A 96 11.97 -6.73 9.57
C TRP A 96 12.29 -6.00 10.89
N LEU A 97 11.84 -4.75 11.04
CA LEU A 97 12.03 -3.96 12.25
C LEU A 97 11.49 -4.67 13.49
N ALA A 98 10.24 -5.17 13.43
CA ALA A 98 9.64 -5.91 14.53
C ALA A 98 10.44 -7.17 14.88
N GLY A 99 11.01 -7.86 13.88
CA GLY A 99 11.89 -9.01 14.09
C GLY A 99 13.18 -8.65 14.83
N GLU A 100 13.86 -7.57 14.42
CA GLU A 100 15.08 -7.10 15.08
C GLU A 100 14.82 -6.63 16.52
N VAL A 101 13.72 -5.93 16.76
CA VAL A 101 13.33 -5.51 18.12
C VAL A 101 13.09 -6.71 19.03
N ILE A 102 12.43 -7.76 18.54
CA ILE A 102 12.22 -9.00 19.33
C ILE A 102 13.57 -9.63 19.68
N LYS A 103 14.45 -9.83 18.68
CA LYS A 103 15.78 -10.42 18.91
C LYS A 103 16.58 -9.63 19.94
N HIS A 104 16.60 -8.30 19.84
CA HIS A 104 17.32 -7.45 20.77
C HIS A 104 16.78 -7.60 22.20
N ARG A 105 15.45 -7.56 22.37
CA ARG A 105 14.80 -7.72 23.69
C ARG A 105 14.99 -9.10 24.30
N GLU A 106 15.10 -10.15 23.48
CA GLU A 106 15.39 -11.51 23.95
C GLU A 106 16.84 -11.66 24.37
N ASN A 107 17.78 -11.04 23.65
CA ASN A 107 19.20 -11.05 24.00
C ASN A 107 19.53 -10.25 25.27
N GLU A 108 18.75 -9.23 25.59
CA GLU A 108 18.90 -8.42 26.82
C GLU A 108 18.27 -9.05 28.06
N LYS A 109 17.44 -10.10 27.92
CA LYS A 109 16.93 -10.81 29.09
C LYS A 109 18.04 -11.68 29.69
N PRO A 110 18.46 -11.47 30.95
CA PRO A 110 19.41 -12.37 31.58
C PRO A 110 18.79 -13.77 31.61
N LYS A 111 19.56 -14.76 31.16
CA LYS A 111 19.23 -16.18 31.32
C LYS A 111 19.07 -16.44 32.81
N GLN A 112 17.84 -16.48 33.30
CA GLN A 112 17.49 -16.98 34.62
C GLN A 112 17.63 -18.50 34.64
#